data_AF-A0A968MQD6-F1
#
_entry.id   AF-A0A968MQD6-F1
#
_cell.length_a   1.000
_cell.length_b   1.000
_cell.length_c   1.000
_cell.angle_alpha   90.00
_cell.angle_beta   90.00
_cell.angle_gamma   90.00
#
_symmetry.space_group_name_H-M   'P 1'
#
loop_
_entity.id
_entity.type
_entity.pdbx_description
1 polymer ?
#
loop_
_entity_poly.entity_id
_entity_poly.type
_entity_poly.pdbx_seq_one_letter_code
_entity_poly.pdbx_strand_id
1 'polypeptide(L)'
;MLPGIYDYGIDKKTGEEKGMFSIITTTPNSFVGRIHNNPDAPNGPRMLLLLPRERAIEYLDEAKDQKAIKTFFQPYDQEKMKAHTILRFQRKENAAFFNTSKVLEPRSYPELTIN
;
A
#
# COMPACT_ATOMS: atom_id res chain seq x y z
N MET A 1 -6.46 -3.08 7.24
CA MET A 1 -5.25 -2.62 7.94
C MET A 1 -4.02 -2.97 7.11
N LEU A 2 -2.96 -2.15 7.16
CA LEU A 2 -1.70 -2.36 6.43
C LEU A 2 -0.65 -2.90 7.41
N PRO A 3 -0.24 -4.18 7.30
CA PRO A 3 0.82 -4.72 8.14
C PRO A 3 2.18 -4.17 7.76
N GLY A 4 3.01 -3.94 8.77
CA GLY A 4 4.38 -3.48 8.61
C GLY A 4 5.30 -4.12 9.62
N ILE A 5 6.58 -3.89 9.40
CA ILE A 5 7.66 -4.13 10.36
C ILE A 5 8.24 -2.77 10.77
N TYR A 6 8.76 -2.66 11.97
CA TYR A 6 9.42 -1.45 12.45
C TYR A 6 10.74 -1.79 13.12
N ASP A 7 11.62 -0.81 13.21
CA ASP A 7 12.87 -0.89 13.96
C ASP A 7 13.29 0.51 14.43
N TYR A 8 14.16 0.55 15.44
CA TYR A 8 14.74 1.78 15.97
C TYR A 8 16.25 1.78 15.74
N GLY A 9 16.79 2.92 15.30
CA GLY A 9 18.22 3.09 15.10
C GLY A 9 18.71 4.45 15.57
N ILE A 10 19.93 4.50 16.09
CA ILE A 10 20.58 5.76 16.47
C ILE A 10 21.22 6.41 15.24
N ASP A 11 20.85 7.65 14.96
CA ASP A 11 21.52 8.48 13.96
C ASP A 11 22.95 8.78 14.44
N LYS A 12 23.95 8.25 13.74
CA LYS A 12 25.37 8.38 14.12
C LYS A 12 25.88 9.82 14.08
N LYS A 13 25.18 10.76 13.43
CA LYS A 13 25.59 12.17 13.36
C LYS A 13 24.97 13.00 14.47
N THR A 14 23.73 12.73 14.85
CA THR A 14 22.99 13.54 15.82
C THR A 14 22.86 12.88 17.20
N GLY A 15 23.06 11.57 17.30
CA GLY A 15 22.81 10.78 18.51
C GLY A 15 21.32 10.52 18.79
N GLU A 16 20.43 10.95 17.89
CA GLU A 16 18.98 10.82 18.02
C GLU A 16 18.53 9.38 17.71
N GLU A 17 17.60 8.84 18.51
CA GLU A 17 16.91 7.60 18.19
C GLU A 17 15.80 7.85 17.16
N LYS A 18 15.83 7.12 16.05
CA LYS A 18 14.86 7.21 14.96
C LYS A 18 14.13 5.89 14.78
N GLY A 19 12.82 5.93 14.96
CA GLY A 19 11.92 4.84 14.59
C GLY A 19 11.61 4.87 13.10
N MET A 20 11.69 3.72 12.45
CA MET A 20 11.33 3.54 11.04
C MET A 20 10.38 2.37 10.91
N PHE A 21 9.57 2.37 9.86
CA PHE A 21 8.75 1.22 9.52
C PHE A 21 8.76 0.97 8.01
N SER A 22 8.46 -0.25 7.64
CA SER A 22 8.27 -0.68 6.26
C SER A 22 6.94 -1.39 6.13
N ILE A 23 6.21 -1.08 5.06
CA ILE A 23 4.94 -1.72 4.75
C ILE A 23 5.20 -2.96 3.91
N ILE A 24 4.56 -4.07 4.27
CA ILE A 24 4.72 -5.34 3.58
C ILE A 24 3.93 -5.31 2.27
N THR A 25 4.51 -5.87 1.20
CA THR A 25 3.85 -6.07 -0.09
C THR A 25 3.65 -7.55 -0.39
N THR A 26 2.70 -7.86 -1.26
CA THR A 26 2.42 -9.19 -1.80
C THR A 26 2.19 -9.12 -3.31
N THR A 27 2.08 -10.26 -3.97
CA THR A 27 1.64 -10.33 -5.38
C THR A 27 0.25 -9.73 -5.52
N PRO A 28 -0.06 -9.01 -6.61
CA PRO A 28 -1.38 -8.41 -6.79
C PRO A 28 -2.45 -9.48 -7.04
N ASN A 29 -3.67 -9.21 -6.61
CA ASN A 29 -4.85 -9.91 -7.13
C ASN A 29 -5.20 -9.40 -8.55
N SER A 30 -6.19 -10.00 -9.20
CA SER A 30 -6.56 -9.63 -10.57
C SER A 30 -7.03 -8.17 -10.69
N PHE A 31 -7.72 -7.62 -9.68
CA PHE A 31 -8.15 -6.22 -9.66
C PHE A 31 -6.97 -5.24 -9.62
N VAL A 32 -6.07 -5.37 -8.64
CA VAL A 32 -4.87 -4.51 -8.51
C VAL A 32 -3.90 -4.76 -9.66
N GLY A 33 -3.83 -5.99 -10.17
CA GLY A 33 -3.01 -6.34 -11.33
C GLY A 33 -3.39 -5.57 -12.60
N ARG A 34 -4.63 -5.07 -12.73
CA ARG A 34 -5.04 -4.16 -13.82
C ARG A 34 -4.58 -2.72 -13.60
N ILE A 35 -4.50 -2.29 -12.33
CA ILE A 35 -4.15 -0.91 -11.93
C ILE A 35 -2.63 -0.71 -11.89
N HIS A 36 -1.90 -1.66 -11.29
CA HIS A 36 -0.45 -1.63 -11.11
C HIS A 36 0.21 -2.69 -12.02
N ASN A 37 -0.09 -2.60 -13.32
CA ASN A 37 0.26 -3.61 -14.32
C ASN A 37 1.67 -3.47 -14.92
N ASN A 38 2.28 -2.28 -14.85
CA ASN A 38 3.59 -2.00 -15.45
C ASN A 38 4.48 -1.11 -14.54
N PRO A 39 4.85 -1.58 -13.34
CA PRO A 39 5.73 -0.82 -12.47
C PRO A 39 7.19 -0.90 -12.90
N ASP A 40 7.92 0.18 -12.68
CA ASP A 40 9.39 0.22 -12.77
C ASP A 40 10.01 -0.41 -11.50
N ALA A 41 9.74 -1.70 -11.30
CA ALA A 41 10.24 -2.48 -10.17
C ALA A 41 10.79 -3.83 -10.67
N PRO A 42 11.95 -4.29 -10.18
CA PRO A 42 12.61 -5.50 -10.70
C PRO A 42 11.81 -6.79 -10.48
N ASN A 43 10.86 -6.77 -9.55
CA ASN A 43 9.99 -7.90 -9.20
C ASN A 43 8.55 -7.74 -9.72
N GLY A 44 8.31 -6.79 -10.63
CA GLY A 44 7.03 -6.62 -11.30
C GLY A 44 5.90 -6.06 -10.43
N PRO A 45 4.64 -6.27 -10.86
CA PRO A 45 3.43 -5.85 -10.14
C PRO A 45 3.37 -6.28 -8.68
N ARG A 46 2.92 -5.38 -7.80
CA ARG A 46 2.77 -5.62 -6.36
C ARG A 46 1.49 -4.96 -5.84
N MET A 47 1.01 -5.46 -4.71
CA MET A 47 0.02 -4.77 -3.89
C MET A 47 0.51 -4.70 -2.45
N LEU A 48 0.01 -3.73 -1.68
CA LEU A 48 0.24 -3.74 -0.24
C LEU A 48 -0.48 -4.94 0.38
N LEU A 49 0.14 -5.54 1.40
CA LEU A 49 -0.55 -6.53 2.21
C LEU A 49 -1.71 -5.85 2.95
N LEU A 50 -2.91 -6.40 2.85
CA LEU A 50 -4.09 -5.89 3.52
C LEU A 50 -4.70 -6.99 4.39
N LEU A 51 -4.97 -6.67 5.65
CA LEU A 51 -5.68 -7.55 6.56
C LEU A 51 -7.07 -6.99 6.90
N PRO A 52 -8.09 -7.86 7.01
CA PRO A 52 -9.32 -7.55 7.74
C PRO A 52 -9.01 -7.09 9.16
N ARG A 53 -9.93 -6.34 9.76
CA ARG A 53 -9.70 -5.74 11.09
C ARG A 53 -9.43 -6.80 12.15
N GLU A 54 -10.13 -7.91 12.08
CA GLU A 54 -10.06 -9.04 13.03
C GLU A 54 -8.67 -9.69 12.99
N ARG A 55 -8.14 -9.90 11.77
CA ARG A 55 -6.82 -10.47 11.54
C ARG A 55 -5.67 -9.51 11.85
N ALA A 56 -5.93 -8.21 11.90
CA ALA A 56 -4.91 -7.22 12.23
C ALA A 56 -4.44 -7.35 13.69
N ILE A 57 -5.34 -7.69 14.61
CA ILE A 57 -4.99 -7.94 16.02
C ILE A 57 -4.17 -9.23 16.11
N GLU A 58 -4.55 -10.28 15.37
CA GLU A 58 -3.77 -11.51 15.32
C GLU A 58 -2.35 -11.28 14.81
N TYR A 59 -2.14 -10.37 13.85
CA TYR A 59 -0.81 -10.05 13.31
C TYR A 59 0.13 -9.43 14.36
N LEU A 60 -0.42 -8.70 15.34
CA LEU A 60 0.35 -8.02 16.39
C LEU A 60 0.71 -8.91 17.59
N ASP A 61 0.29 -10.17 17.57
CA ASP A 61 0.53 -11.12 18.65
C ASP A 61 1.95 -11.68 18.60
N GLU A 62 2.77 -11.31 19.59
CA GLU A 62 4.18 -11.69 19.73
C GLU A 62 4.39 -13.20 19.96
N ALA A 63 3.36 -13.93 20.41
CA ALA A 63 3.48 -15.38 20.63
C ALA A 63 3.43 -16.20 19.32
N LYS A 64 3.22 -15.56 18.16
CA LYS A 64 3.14 -16.26 16.88
C LYS A 64 4.50 -16.73 16.41
N ASP A 65 4.54 -17.99 16.01
CA ASP A 65 5.69 -18.53 15.31
C ASP A 65 5.75 -18.06 13.84
N GLN A 66 6.89 -18.34 13.21
CA GLN A 66 7.11 -17.97 11.81
C GLN A 66 6.08 -18.61 10.86
N LYS A 67 5.56 -19.80 11.19
CA LYS A 67 4.58 -20.51 10.36
C LYS A 67 3.24 -19.80 10.39
N ALA A 68 2.77 -19.39 11.57
CA ALA A 68 1.56 -18.61 11.77
C ALA A 68 1.66 -17.25 11.05
N ILE A 69 2.79 -16.56 11.18
CA ILE A 69 3.03 -15.27 10.49
C ILE A 69 2.91 -15.42 8.96
N LYS A 70 3.47 -16.49 8.40
CA LYS A 70 3.42 -16.72 6.94
C LYS A 70 2.00 -16.85 6.38
N THR A 71 1.01 -17.21 7.20
CA THR A 71 -0.40 -17.33 6.78
C THR A 71 -1.05 -15.98 6.46
N PHE A 72 -0.47 -14.86 6.90
CA PHE A 72 -0.98 -13.53 6.58
C PHE A 72 -0.62 -13.09 5.16
N PHE A 73 0.43 -13.64 4.54
CA PHE A 73 0.99 -13.16 3.27
C PHE A 73 0.20 -13.63 2.04
N GLN A 74 -1.08 -13.26 1.99
CA GLN A 74 -1.98 -13.56 0.87
C GLN A 74 -2.49 -12.26 0.24
N PRO A 75 -2.70 -12.22 -1.10
CA PRO A 75 -3.39 -11.12 -1.75
C PRO A 75 -4.79 -10.91 -1.14
N TYR A 76 -5.20 -9.66 -1.00
CA TYR A 76 -6.53 -9.36 -0.46
C TYR A 76 -7.64 -9.75 -1.44
N ASP A 77 -8.82 -10.05 -0.90
CA ASP A 77 -10.00 -10.37 -1.71
C ASP A 77 -10.40 -9.16 -2.56
N GLN A 78 -10.39 -9.34 -3.88
CA GLN A 78 -10.68 -8.29 -4.85
C GLN A 78 -12.12 -7.78 -4.75
N GLU A 79 -13.08 -8.63 -4.36
CA GLU A 79 -14.50 -8.26 -4.27
C GLU A 79 -14.75 -7.29 -3.11
N LYS A 80 -13.78 -7.18 -2.19
CA LYS A 80 -13.77 -6.24 -1.07
C LYS A 80 -12.98 -4.97 -1.38
N MET A 81 -12.58 -4.77 -2.64
CA MET A 81 -11.81 -3.61 -3.08
C MET A 81 -12.62 -2.74 -4.03
N LYS A 82 -12.39 -1.43 -3.95
CA LYS A 82 -12.91 -0.43 -4.88
C LYS A 82 -11.81 0.57 -5.17
N ALA A 83 -11.81 1.09 -6.39
CA ALA A 83 -10.94 2.17 -6.79
C ALA A 83 -11.67 3.05 -7.82
N HIS A 84 -11.24 4.29 -7.92
CA HIS A 84 -11.65 5.22 -8.96
C HIS A 84 -10.44 6.03 -9.39
N THR A 85 -10.49 6.54 -10.61
CA THR A 85 -9.48 7.44 -11.15
C THR A 85 -9.53 8.78 -10.42
N ILE A 86 -8.36 9.33 -10.11
CA ILE A 86 -8.20 10.63 -9.44
C ILE A 86 -7.32 11.53 -10.29
N LEU A 87 -7.25 12.82 -9.94
CA LEU A 87 -6.31 13.74 -10.54
C LEU A 87 -4.87 13.23 -10.38
N ARG A 88 -4.05 13.35 -11.43
CA ARG A 88 -2.59 13.08 -11.36
C ARG A 88 -1.86 14.19 -10.59
N PHE A 89 -2.03 14.19 -9.27
CA PHE A 89 -1.67 15.28 -8.36
C PHE A 89 -0.16 15.46 -8.14
N GLN A 90 0.66 14.44 -8.44
CA GLN A 90 2.13 14.53 -8.32
C GLN A 90 2.78 15.42 -9.38
N ARG A 91 2.03 15.88 -10.39
CA ARG A 91 2.57 16.79 -11.40
C ARG A 91 2.59 18.23 -10.89
N LYS A 92 3.58 19.01 -11.35
CA LYS A 92 3.82 20.39 -10.91
C LYS A 92 2.58 21.29 -11.13
N GLU A 93 1.87 21.11 -12.23
CA GLU A 93 0.63 21.86 -12.53
C GLU A 93 -0.50 21.61 -11.52
N ASN A 94 -0.43 20.51 -10.77
CA ASN A 94 -1.44 20.11 -9.78
C ASN A 94 -0.96 20.29 -8.33
N ALA A 95 0.20 20.90 -8.10
CA ALA A 95 0.79 21.04 -6.77
C ALA A 95 -0.13 21.74 -5.76
N ALA A 96 -1.01 22.65 -6.24
CA ALA A 96 -2.00 23.34 -5.41
C ALA A 96 -3.03 22.41 -4.75
N PHE A 97 -3.20 21.18 -5.26
CA PHE A 97 -4.10 20.20 -4.69
C PHE A 97 -3.43 19.31 -3.64
N PHE A 98 -2.10 19.31 -3.53
CA PHE A 98 -1.39 18.46 -2.58
C PHE A 98 -1.86 18.71 -1.15
N ASN A 99 -2.07 17.64 -0.38
CA ASN A 99 -2.64 17.69 0.98
C ASN A 99 -4.04 18.33 1.09
N THR A 100 -4.83 18.33 0.00
CA THR A 100 -6.25 18.74 0.03
C THR A 100 -7.16 17.55 -0.28
N SER A 101 -8.42 17.62 0.14
CA SER A 101 -9.45 16.60 -0.16
C SER A 101 -9.68 16.41 -1.66
N LYS A 102 -9.40 17.43 -2.47
CA LYS A 102 -9.58 17.43 -3.94
C LYS A 102 -8.76 16.35 -4.64
N VAL A 103 -7.67 15.87 -4.03
CA VAL A 103 -6.84 14.78 -4.59
C VAL A 103 -7.62 13.47 -4.65
N LEU A 104 -8.62 13.28 -3.80
CA LEU A 104 -9.40 12.03 -3.72
C LEU A 104 -10.67 12.07 -4.57
N GLU A 105 -11.02 13.21 -5.15
CA GLU A 105 -12.24 13.36 -5.94
C GLU A 105 -12.18 12.49 -7.22
N PRO A 106 -13.25 11.74 -7.54
CA PRO A 106 -13.34 10.98 -8.78
C PRO A 106 -13.17 11.88 -10.00
N ARG A 107 -12.39 11.41 -10.98
CA ARG A 107 -12.12 12.13 -12.23
C ARG A 107 -12.30 11.21 -13.43
N SER A 108 -13.10 11.64 -14.39
CA SER A 108 -13.26 10.93 -15.66
C SER A 108 -12.15 11.34 -16.63
N TYR A 109 -11.54 10.34 -17.27
CA TYR A 109 -10.53 10.49 -18.32
C TYR A 109 -11.09 9.81 -19.59
N PRO A 110 -11.70 10.55 -20.52
CA PRO A 110 -12.34 9.98 -21.71
C PRO A 110 -11.41 9.06 -22.51
N GLU A 111 -10.12 9.38 -22.55
CA GLU A 111 -9.07 8.61 -23.21
C GLU A 111 -8.76 7.26 -22.55
N LEU A 112 -9.22 7.05 -21.31
CA LEU A 112 -9.07 5.80 -20.55
C LEU A 112 -10.38 5.02 -20.47
N THR A 113 -11.44 5.43 -21.18
CA THR A 113 -12.69 4.69 -21.21
C THR A 113 -12.44 3.35 -21.90
N ILE A 114 -12.53 2.27 -21.12
CA ILE A 114 -12.38 0.90 -21.62
C ILE A 114 -13.72 0.52 -22.27
N ASN A 115 -13.73 0.26 -23.59
CA ASN A 115 -14.85 -0.40 -24.27
C ASN A 115 -15.02 -1.84 -23.77
#